data_AF-A0AA42N582-F1
#
_entry.id   AF-A0AA42N582-F1
#
_cell.length_a   1.000
_cell.length_b   1.000
_cell.length_c   1.000
_cell.angle_alpha   90.00
_cell.angle_beta   90.00
_cell.angle_gamma   90.00
#
_symmetry.space_group_name_H-M   'P 1'
#
loop_
_entity.id
_entity.type
_entity.pdbx_description
1 polymer ?
#
loop_
_entity_poly.entity_id
_entity_poly.type
_entity_poly.pdbx_seq_one_letter_code
_entity_poly.pdbx_strand_id
1 'polypeptide(L)'
;MAIDWLARMRFMFNKAAARVDSRLNLDDIDRYWNYPRAGDPFLEAYQESRRLTGSSDDLAKQLRFHTLMQAVNRVASGLVAGDVAECGCWRGHSSHMIARALSASEWAGRFLIFDSFEGGLSDKCVQDRAQRGDTDPEETRRQKQLFASDLQAVAAALSPFDFVELHKGWIPEVFAEVEGLEARRFALVHIDVDLYAPTLASLRFFAPRMSRGGVIVVDDYASSHFPGATAAVDEFIIEHPPELALAGQTGGMTLLY
;
A
#
# COMPACT_ATOMS: atom_id res chain seq x y z
N MET A 1 7.35 -40.64 8.97
CA MET A 1 6.56 -40.20 7.79
C MET A 1 6.49 -38.69 7.84
N ALA A 2 7.37 -38.01 7.08
CA ALA A 2 7.34 -36.55 7.00
C ALA A 2 6.13 -36.16 6.14
N ILE A 3 5.21 -35.40 6.73
CA ILE A 3 4.08 -34.83 6.00
C ILE A 3 4.64 -33.74 5.11
N ASP A 4 4.60 -33.96 3.80
CA ASP A 4 4.98 -32.99 2.78
C ASP A 4 4.00 -31.81 2.79
N TRP A 5 4.32 -30.81 3.60
CA TRP A 5 3.56 -29.57 3.74
C TRP A 5 3.53 -28.76 2.43
N LEU A 6 4.56 -28.89 1.58
CA LEU A 6 4.64 -28.21 0.29
C LEU A 6 3.59 -28.74 -0.69
N ALA A 7 3.31 -30.04 -0.66
CA ALA A 7 2.24 -30.65 -1.48
C ALA A 7 0.84 -30.15 -1.12
N ARG A 8 0.58 -29.82 0.16
CA ARG A 8 -0.71 -29.25 0.60
C ARG A 8 -0.87 -27.77 0.25
N MET A 9 0.22 -26.98 0.28
CA MET A 9 0.18 -25.59 -0.23
C MET A 9 -0.07 -25.55 -1.74
N ARG A 10 0.45 -26.52 -2.49
CA ARG A 10 0.22 -26.64 -3.94
C ARG A 10 -1.24 -26.83 -4.33
N PHE A 11 -2.06 -27.42 -3.45
CA PHE A 11 -3.50 -27.57 -3.69
C PHE A 11 -4.27 -26.25 -3.50
N MET A 12 -3.79 -25.33 -2.66
CA MET A 12 -4.41 -24.02 -2.46
C MET A 12 -4.04 -23.01 -3.56
N PHE A 13 -2.92 -23.21 -4.26
CA PHE A 13 -2.42 -22.30 -5.29
C PHE A 13 -2.32 -22.94 -6.69
N ASN A 14 -3.11 -23.97 -6.96
CA ASN A 14 -3.16 -24.59 -8.29
C ASN A 14 -3.90 -23.66 -9.27
N LYS A 15 -3.14 -22.68 -9.79
CA LYS A 15 -3.41 -21.79 -10.93
C LYS A 15 -3.52 -22.58 -12.24
N ALA A 16 -4.48 -23.50 -12.33
CA ALA A 16 -4.82 -24.17 -13.57
C ALA A 16 -6.32 -24.03 -13.85
N ALA A 17 -6.65 -23.06 -14.70
CA ALA A 17 -7.80 -23.08 -15.59
C ALA A 17 -9.22 -23.18 -14.98
N ALA A 18 -9.47 -22.47 -13.88
CA ALA A 18 -10.80 -21.92 -13.66
C ALA A 18 -10.60 -20.44 -13.34
N ARG A 19 -11.10 -19.55 -14.21
CA ARG A 19 -11.45 -18.19 -13.79
C ARG A 19 -12.26 -18.38 -12.51
N VAL A 20 -11.74 -17.98 -11.37
CA VAL A 20 -12.59 -17.69 -10.23
C VAL A 20 -13.40 -16.49 -10.70
N ASP A 21 -14.52 -16.78 -11.34
CA ASP A 21 -15.57 -15.81 -11.60
C ASP A 21 -16.14 -15.49 -10.22
N SER A 22 -15.44 -14.63 -9.48
CA SER A 22 -15.97 -14.06 -8.27
C SER A 22 -17.19 -13.26 -8.69
N ARG A 23 -18.37 -13.89 -8.60
CA ARG A 23 -19.67 -13.26 -8.84
C ARG A 23 -19.93 -12.02 -7.96
N LEU A 24 -19.01 -11.67 -7.05
CA LEU A 24 -18.93 -10.35 -6.44
C LEU A 24 -18.37 -9.36 -7.47
N ASN A 25 -19.28 -8.74 -8.21
CA ASN A 25 -18.98 -7.47 -8.84
C ASN A 25 -19.07 -6.38 -7.78
N LEU A 26 -17.93 -5.86 -7.33
CA LEU A 26 -17.91 -4.80 -6.31
C LEU A 26 -18.61 -3.53 -6.81
N ASP A 27 -18.60 -3.26 -8.12
CA ASP A 27 -19.34 -2.14 -8.72
C ASP A 27 -20.85 -2.31 -8.55
N ASP A 28 -21.36 -3.54 -8.62
CA ASP A 28 -22.78 -3.81 -8.39
C ASP A 28 -23.14 -3.69 -6.90
N ILE A 29 -22.25 -4.11 -5.99
CA ILE A 29 -22.46 -3.95 -4.54
C ILE A 29 -22.42 -2.48 -4.14
N ASP A 30 -21.47 -1.70 -4.69
CA ASP A 30 -21.30 -0.28 -4.36
C ASP A 30 -22.57 0.53 -4.68
N ARG A 31 -23.32 0.14 -5.73
CA ARG A 31 -24.64 0.71 -6.05
C ARG A 31 -25.70 0.49 -4.96
N TYR A 32 -25.62 -0.63 -4.24
CA TYR A 32 -26.57 -0.99 -3.17
C TYR A 32 -26.03 -0.66 -1.77
N TRP A 33 -24.74 -0.35 -1.64
CA TRP A 33 -24.09 0.04 -0.39
C TRP A 33 -24.45 1.48 -0.02
N ASN A 34 -25.71 1.68 0.34
CA ASN A 34 -26.27 2.93 0.88
C ASN A 34 -26.22 2.92 2.42
N TYR A 35 -25.09 2.49 3.00
CA TYR A 35 -24.91 2.60 4.45
C TYR A 35 -24.90 4.09 4.83
N PRO A 36 -25.64 4.52 5.88
CA PRO A 36 -25.63 5.90 6.32
C PRO A 36 -24.18 6.32 6.61
N ARG A 37 -23.61 7.19 5.78
CA ARG A 37 -22.20 7.62 5.90
C ARG A 37 -21.98 8.63 7.03
N ALA A 38 -22.93 8.73 7.96
CA ALA A 38 -22.93 9.67 9.07
C ALA A 38 -22.99 8.89 10.39
N GLY A 39 -22.17 9.28 11.35
CA GLY A 39 -22.04 8.66 12.67
C GLY A 39 -20.99 7.55 12.77
N ASP A 40 -20.37 7.12 11.65
CA ASP A 40 -19.22 6.21 11.68
C ASP A 40 -17.91 7.01 11.56
N PRO A 41 -17.07 7.03 12.61
CA PRO A 41 -15.86 7.88 12.62
C PRO A 41 -14.85 7.53 11.53
N PHE A 42 -14.74 6.25 11.14
CA PHE A 42 -13.82 5.83 10.09
C PHE A 42 -14.31 6.32 8.72
N LEU A 43 -15.58 6.09 8.39
CA LEU A 43 -16.15 6.52 7.11
C LEU A 43 -16.18 8.04 6.97
N GLU A 44 -16.45 8.77 8.06
CA GLU A 44 -16.37 10.23 8.06
C GLU A 44 -14.95 10.72 7.78
N ALA A 45 -13.95 10.17 8.49
CA ALA A 45 -12.56 10.54 8.28
C ALA A 45 -12.04 10.19 6.89
N TYR A 46 -12.46 9.05 6.35
CA TYR A 46 -12.20 8.62 4.98
C TYR A 46 -12.82 9.60 3.98
N GLN A 47 -14.10 9.93 4.10
CA GLN A 47 -14.77 10.82 3.15
C GLN A 47 -14.23 12.26 3.21
N GLU A 48 -13.86 12.74 4.39
CA GLU A 48 -13.20 14.05 4.55
C GLU A 48 -11.85 14.09 3.84
N SER A 49 -10.97 13.11 4.13
CA SER A 49 -9.63 13.01 3.53
C SER A 49 -9.72 12.82 2.01
N ARG A 50 -10.70 12.03 1.54
CA ARG A 50 -10.97 11.82 0.12
C ARG A 50 -11.37 13.12 -0.60
N ARG A 51 -12.27 13.90 0.01
CA ARG A 51 -12.71 15.19 -0.56
C ARG A 51 -11.57 16.20 -0.59
N LEU A 52 -10.80 16.29 0.50
CA LEU A 52 -9.63 17.17 0.60
C LEU A 52 -8.61 16.90 -0.51
N THR A 53 -8.35 15.62 -0.78
CA THR A 53 -7.34 15.19 -1.78
C THR A 53 -7.91 15.01 -3.19
N GLY A 54 -9.23 15.18 -3.37
CA GLY A 54 -9.89 14.91 -4.64
C GLY A 54 -9.74 13.46 -5.12
N SER A 55 -9.62 12.49 -4.21
CA SER A 55 -9.34 11.09 -4.54
C SER A 55 -10.56 10.30 -5.00
N SER A 56 -10.33 9.26 -5.81
CA SER A 56 -11.35 8.27 -6.20
C SER A 56 -11.91 7.50 -5.01
N ASP A 57 -13.09 6.91 -5.18
CA ASP A 57 -13.76 6.07 -4.18
C ASP A 57 -14.31 4.80 -4.84
N ASP A 58 -14.19 3.68 -4.16
CA ASP A 58 -14.87 2.42 -4.43
C ASP A 58 -14.85 1.55 -3.16
N LEU A 59 -15.66 0.50 -3.13
CA LEU A 59 -15.77 -0.40 -1.98
C LEU A 59 -14.45 -1.14 -1.67
N ALA A 60 -13.70 -1.59 -2.70
CA ALA A 60 -12.44 -2.30 -2.48
C ALA A 60 -11.43 -1.40 -1.76
N LYS A 61 -11.34 -0.14 -2.20
CA LYS A 61 -10.50 0.88 -1.59
C LYS A 61 -10.91 1.15 -0.15
N GLN A 62 -12.21 1.31 0.16
CA GLN A 62 -12.67 1.50 1.53
C GLN A 62 -12.26 0.34 2.46
N LEU A 63 -12.33 -0.91 1.98
CA LEU A 63 -11.93 -2.10 2.74
C LEU A 63 -10.40 -2.17 2.94
N ARG A 64 -9.60 -1.81 1.94
CA ARG A 64 -8.14 -1.72 2.09
C ARG A 64 -7.74 -0.61 3.05
N PHE A 65 -8.39 0.55 2.96
CA PHE A 65 -8.22 1.64 3.94
C PHE A 65 -8.61 1.21 5.36
N HIS A 66 -9.69 0.45 5.52
CA HIS A 66 -10.03 -0.09 6.84
C HIS A 66 -8.89 -0.98 7.37
N THR A 67 -8.34 -1.86 6.53
CA THR A 67 -7.22 -2.73 6.90
C THR A 67 -5.98 -1.91 7.29
N LEU A 68 -5.62 -0.90 6.49
CA LEU A 68 -4.54 0.03 6.78
C LEU A 68 -4.75 0.74 8.12
N MET A 69 -5.95 1.28 8.38
CA MET A 69 -6.23 1.99 9.63
C MET A 69 -6.24 1.09 10.86
N GLN A 70 -6.51 -0.22 10.72
CA GLN A 70 -6.28 -1.17 11.82
C GLN A 70 -4.78 -1.28 12.16
N ALA A 71 -3.89 -1.25 11.16
CA ALA A 71 -2.46 -1.24 11.38
C ALA A 71 -1.99 0.09 12.00
N VAL A 72 -2.51 1.23 11.52
CA VAL A 72 -2.23 2.56 12.10
C VAL A 72 -2.65 2.63 13.57
N ASN A 73 -3.81 2.08 13.93
CA ASN A 73 -4.29 2.07 15.32
C ASN A 73 -3.34 1.33 16.28
N ARG A 74 -2.57 0.34 15.80
CA ARG A 74 -1.54 -0.32 16.63
C ARG A 74 -0.40 0.63 16.97
N VAL A 75 -0.02 1.49 16.03
CA VAL A 75 1.00 2.52 16.25
C VAL A 75 0.46 3.63 17.15
N ALA A 76 -0.72 4.17 16.82
CA ALA A 76 -1.37 5.25 17.56
C ALA A 76 -1.71 4.88 19.01
N SER A 77 -2.02 3.61 19.29
CA SER A 77 -2.25 3.12 20.67
C SER A 77 -0.96 2.81 21.46
N GLY A 78 0.21 2.98 20.84
CA GLY A 78 1.50 2.69 21.47
C GLY A 78 1.82 1.20 21.60
N LEU A 79 1.07 0.30 20.94
CA LEU A 79 1.32 -1.14 20.96
C LEU A 79 2.66 -1.50 20.30
N VAL A 80 3.09 -0.71 19.31
CA VAL A 80 4.36 -0.86 18.60
C VAL A 80 5.02 0.50 18.45
N ALA A 81 6.27 0.61 18.89
CA ALA A 81 7.06 1.83 18.74
C ALA A 81 7.82 1.84 17.41
N GLY A 82 7.94 3.02 16.79
CA GLY A 82 8.68 3.22 15.56
C GLY A 82 8.08 4.32 14.70
N ASP A 83 8.84 4.71 13.68
CA ASP A 83 8.39 5.61 12.63
C ASP A 83 7.35 4.94 11.73
N VAL A 84 6.66 5.75 10.94
CA VAL A 84 5.75 5.30 9.88
C VAL A 84 6.34 5.69 8.54
N ALA A 85 6.22 4.81 7.54
CA ALA A 85 6.56 5.14 6.17
C ALA A 85 5.44 4.82 5.19
N GLU A 86 5.38 5.55 4.09
CA GLU A 86 4.52 5.27 2.94
C GLU A 86 5.34 5.36 1.65
N CYS A 87 5.22 4.36 0.79
CA CYS A 87 5.81 4.31 -0.54
C CYS A 87 4.70 4.42 -1.57
N GLY A 88 4.69 5.52 -2.33
CA GLY A 88 3.61 5.91 -3.22
C GLY A 88 2.44 6.52 -2.46
N CYS A 89 2.14 7.79 -2.73
CA CYS A 89 1.05 8.51 -2.05
C CYS A 89 -0.01 9.06 -3.02
N TRP A 90 0.29 9.14 -4.32
CA TRP A 90 -0.59 9.69 -5.35
C TRP A 90 -1.15 11.07 -4.97
N ARG A 91 -2.43 11.15 -4.58
CA ARG A 91 -3.13 12.38 -4.15
C ARG A 91 -3.08 12.62 -2.64
N GLY A 92 -2.49 11.70 -1.87
CA GLY A 92 -2.27 11.83 -0.42
C GLY A 92 -3.44 11.36 0.46
N HIS A 93 -4.37 10.52 -0.06
CA HIS A 93 -5.55 10.11 0.71
C HIS A 93 -5.19 9.23 1.92
N SER A 94 -4.43 8.17 1.69
CA SER A 94 -3.89 7.30 2.74
C SER A 94 -2.98 8.10 3.66
N SER A 95 -2.09 8.92 3.10
CA SER A 95 -1.21 9.82 3.84
C SER A 95 -1.97 10.69 4.84
N HIS A 96 -3.02 11.38 4.39
CA HIS A 96 -3.81 12.25 5.26
C HIS A 96 -4.54 11.46 6.34
N MET A 97 -5.06 10.27 6.03
CA MET A 97 -5.72 9.42 7.03
C MET A 97 -4.76 8.89 8.08
N ILE A 98 -3.56 8.45 7.67
CA ILE A 98 -2.49 8.02 8.58
C ILE A 98 -2.09 9.19 9.48
N ALA A 99 -1.74 10.35 8.88
CA ALA A 99 -1.30 11.53 9.62
C ALA A 99 -2.37 12.01 10.61
N ARG A 100 -3.63 12.08 10.20
CA ARG A 100 -4.74 12.46 11.08
C ARG A 100 -4.85 11.53 12.28
N ALA A 101 -4.81 10.21 12.08
CA ALA A 101 -4.93 9.26 13.18
C ALA A 101 -3.74 9.33 14.15
N LEU A 102 -2.51 9.50 13.63
CA LEU A 102 -1.32 9.65 14.46
C LEU A 102 -1.36 10.97 15.25
N SER A 103 -1.81 12.07 14.64
CA SER A 103 -1.95 13.37 15.31
C SER A 103 -2.98 13.40 16.44
N ALA A 104 -3.95 12.47 16.41
CA ALA A 104 -4.97 12.30 17.44
C ALA A 104 -4.51 11.39 18.59
N SER A 105 -3.21 11.06 18.65
CA SER A 105 -2.62 10.15 19.64
C SER A 105 -1.37 10.74 20.29
N GLU A 106 -0.83 10.06 21.29
CA GLU A 106 0.43 10.43 21.97
C GLU A 106 1.68 9.94 21.21
N TRP A 107 1.52 9.44 19.96
CA TRP A 107 2.64 8.97 19.16
C TRP A 107 3.57 10.13 18.78
N ALA A 108 4.88 9.91 18.94
CA ALA A 108 5.92 10.93 18.75
C ALA A 108 7.06 10.43 17.84
N GLY A 109 6.71 9.97 16.63
CA GLY A 109 7.67 9.54 15.61
C GLY A 109 7.69 10.46 14.39
N ARG A 110 8.28 9.97 13.30
CA ARG A 110 8.23 10.61 11.98
C ARG A 110 7.38 9.80 11.00
N PHE A 111 6.66 10.51 10.13
CA PHE A 111 5.93 9.88 9.03
C PHE A 111 6.60 10.26 7.70
N LEU A 112 7.36 9.32 7.13
CA LEU A 112 8.15 9.54 5.92
C LEU A 112 7.40 9.03 4.69
N ILE A 113 7.14 9.90 3.73
CA ILE A 113 6.40 9.57 2.51
C ILE A 113 7.35 9.69 1.33
N PHE A 114 7.44 8.62 0.54
CA PHE A 114 8.29 8.51 -0.64
C PHE A 114 7.43 8.42 -1.89
N ASP A 115 7.56 9.37 -2.80
CA ASP A 115 6.87 9.34 -4.09
C ASP A 115 7.74 10.03 -5.14
N SER A 116 7.60 9.62 -6.39
CA SER A 116 8.38 10.21 -7.48
C SER A 116 8.05 11.70 -7.65
N PHE A 117 6.77 12.07 -7.57
CA PHE A 117 6.25 13.37 -8.04
C PHE A 117 6.77 13.73 -9.45
N GLU A 118 7.01 12.71 -10.29
CA GLU A 118 7.71 12.81 -11.59
C GLU A 118 6.97 12.10 -12.73
N GLY A 119 5.64 12.26 -12.79
CA GLY A 119 4.86 11.82 -13.95
C GLY A 119 4.24 10.43 -13.82
N GLY A 120 4.13 9.91 -12.59
CA GLY A 120 3.32 8.76 -12.23
C GLY A 120 4.10 7.45 -12.19
N LEU A 121 3.58 6.39 -12.80
CA LEU A 121 4.19 5.06 -12.68
C LEU A 121 5.60 4.98 -13.28
N SER A 122 6.46 4.18 -12.63
CA SER A 122 7.77 3.79 -13.18
C SER A 122 7.63 2.92 -14.43
N ASP A 123 8.76 2.55 -15.04
CA ASP A 123 8.74 1.68 -16.21
C ASP A 123 8.38 0.23 -15.85
N LYS A 124 7.41 -0.32 -16.58
CA LYS A 124 6.95 -1.71 -16.41
C LYS A 124 8.04 -2.71 -16.82
N CYS A 125 8.31 -3.69 -15.96
CA CYS A 125 9.15 -4.85 -16.25
C CYS A 125 8.32 -6.04 -16.77
N VAL A 126 8.97 -7.20 -16.98
CA VAL A 126 8.31 -8.40 -17.51
C VAL A 126 7.21 -8.93 -16.58
N GLN A 127 7.40 -8.82 -15.27
CA GLN A 127 6.43 -9.25 -14.25
C GLN A 127 5.13 -8.42 -14.34
N ASP A 128 5.22 -7.12 -14.61
CA ASP A 128 4.06 -6.23 -14.75
C ASP A 128 3.24 -6.55 -16.01
N ARG A 129 3.90 -7.06 -17.05
CA ARG A 129 3.31 -7.34 -18.38
C ARG A 129 2.69 -8.73 -18.46
N ALA A 130 2.85 -9.58 -17.44
CA ALA A 130 2.49 -11.00 -17.49
C ALA A 130 1.01 -11.28 -17.80
N GLN A 131 0.08 -10.35 -17.50
CA GLN A 131 -1.36 -10.55 -17.75
C GLN A 131 -1.95 -9.67 -18.85
N ARG A 132 -1.38 -8.48 -19.11
CA ARG A 132 -1.95 -7.50 -20.07
C ARG A 132 -1.04 -7.22 -21.27
N GLY A 133 0.15 -7.82 -21.33
CA GLY A 133 1.12 -7.58 -22.41
C GLY A 133 1.56 -6.12 -22.49
N ASP A 134 2.26 -5.79 -23.57
CA ASP A 134 2.68 -4.42 -23.86
C ASP A 134 1.53 -3.66 -24.52
N THR A 135 1.16 -2.52 -23.93
CA THR A 135 0.27 -1.55 -24.57
C THR A 135 1.06 -0.63 -25.49
N ASP A 136 0.40 -0.06 -26.50
CA ASP A 136 0.99 0.96 -27.36
C ASP A 136 1.64 2.10 -26.54
N PRO A 137 2.73 2.74 -27.01
CA PRO A 137 3.42 3.79 -26.25
C PRO A 137 2.53 4.94 -25.79
N GLU A 138 1.49 5.31 -26.55
CA GLU A 138 0.57 6.38 -26.17
C GLU A 138 -0.30 5.97 -24.97
N GLU A 139 -0.85 4.76 -25.00
CA GLU A 139 -1.65 4.22 -23.90
C GLU A 139 -0.79 4.01 -22.65
N THR A 140 0.45 3.58 -22.81
CA THR A 140 1.41 3.47 -21.70
C THR A 140 1.65 4.83 -21.04
N ARG A 141 1.88 5.89 -21.84
CA ARG A 141 2.07 7.25 -21.32
C ARG A 141 0.82 7.75 -20.60
N ARG A 142 -0.37 7.52 -21.17
CA ARG A 142 -1.64 7.89 -20.56
C ARG A 142 -1.85 7.19 -19.22
N GLN A 143 -1.57 5.89 -19.14
CA GLN A 143 -1.67 5.13 -17.89
C GLN A 143 -0.76 5.72 -16.82
N LYS A 144 0.51 6.00 -17.14
CA LYS A 144 1.43 6.64 -16.19
C LYS A 144 0.86 7.95 -15.63
N GLN A 145 0.34 8.81 -16.51
CA GLN A 145 -0.20 10.11 -16.12
C GLN A 145 -1.43 10.03 -15.20
N LEU A 146 -2.20 8.94 -15.24
CA LEU A 146 -3.34 8.76 -14.31
C LEU A 146 -2.88 8.67 -12.85
N PHE A 147 -1.68 8.15 -12.62
CA PHE A 147 -1.07 7.98 -11.30
C PHE A 147 -0.05 9.08 -10.98
N ALA A 148 0.01 10.16 -11.77
CA ALA A 148 0.87 11.29 -11.46
C ALA A 148 0.41 11.96 -10.15
N SER A 149 1.35 12.15 -9.23
CA SER A 149 1.22 12.87 -7.97
C SER A 149 1.66 14.33 -8.15
N ASP A 150 1.04 15.23 -7.38
CA ASP A 150 1.40 16.64 -7.33
C ASP A 150 1.94 16.97 -5.92
N LEU A 151 3.24 17.25 -5.85
CA LEU A 151 3.92 17.52 -4.58
C LEU A 151 3.32 18.71 -3.84
N GLN A 152 2.93 19.78 -4.53
CA GLN A 152 2.37 20.97 -3.89
C GLN A 152 0.98 20.67 -3.32
N ALA A 153 0.14 19.94 -4.07
CA ALA A 153 -1.18 19.55 -3.60
C ALA A 153 -1.10 18.63 -2.37
N VAL A 154 -0.20 17.63 -2.40
CA VAL A 154 0.02 16.71 -1.28
C VAL A 154 0.59 17.45 -0.07
N ALA A 155 1.59 18.32 -0.27
CA ALA A 155 2.15 19.14 0.81
C ALA A 155 1.10 20.08 1.42
N ALA A 156 0.21 20.67 0.63
CA ALA A 156 -0.88 21.50 1.13
C ALA A 156 -1.85 20.70 2.00
N ALA A 157 -2.25 19.49 1.55
CA ALA A 157 -3.14 18.62 2.30
C ALA A 157 -2.53 18.15 3.63
N LEU A 158 -1.20 17.97 3.68
CA LEU A 158 -0.48 17.48 4.86
C LEU A 158 0.15 18.59 5.72
N SER A 159 0.03 19.85 5.31
CA SER A 159 0.59 21.02 6.03
C SER A 159 0.19 21.16 7.52
N PRO A 160 -0.94 20.62 8.01
CA PRO A 160 -1.25 20.63 9.44
C PRO A 160 -0.37 19.70 10.29
N PHE A 161 0.42 18.80 9.70
CA PHE A 161 1.17 17.75 10.40
C PHE A 161 2.69 17.96 10.29
N ASP A 162 3.30 18.48 11.34
CA ASP A 162 4.73 18.83 11.39
C ASP A 162 5.69 17.63 11.46
N PHE A 163 5.17 16.45 11.80
CA PHE A 163 5.92 15.19 11.82
C PHE A 163 5.97 14.49 10.46
N VAL A 164 5.32 15.03 9.43
CA VAL A 164 5.30 14.49 8.07
C VAL A 164 6.48 15.00 7.26
N GLU A 165 7.19 14.09 6.60
CA GLU A 165 8.32 14.38 5.71
C GLU A 165 8.02 13.84 4.32
N LEU A 166 8.00 14.72 3.30
CA LEU A 166 7.83 14.34 1.90
C LEU A 166 9.19 14.22 1.21
N HIS A 167 9.49 13.03 0.70
CA HIS A 167 10.74 12.71 0.00
C HIS A 167 10.44 12.48 -1.48
N LYS A 168 10.78 13.47 -2.30
CA LYS A 168 10.63 13.41 -3.75
C LYS A 168 11.76 12.59 -4.36
N GLY A 169 11.41 11.50 -5.03
CA GLY A 169 12.36 10.74 -5.86
C GLY A 169 11.86 9.34 -6.20
N TRP A 170 12.51 8.69 -7.14
CA TRP A 170 12.18 7.31 -7.53
C TRP A 170 12.63 6.32 -6.48
N ILE A 171 11.81 5.29 -6.26
CA ILE A 171 12.18 4.13 -5.45
C ILE A 171 12.94 3.15 -6.34
N PRO A 172 14.13 2.65 -5.93
CA PRO A 172 14.74 2.81 -4.59
C PRO A 172 15.70 3.98 -4.40
N GLU A 173 16.04 4.74 -5.44
CA GLU A 173 17.11 5.75 -5.40
C GLU A 173 16.92 6.76 -4.26
N VAL A 174 15.69 7.22 -4.05
CA VAL A 174 15.32 8.19 -3.01
C VAL A 174 15.67 7.73 -1.59
N PHE A 175 15.70 6.41 -1.32
CA PHE A 175 16.04 5.92 0.02
C PHE A 175 17.49 6.22 0.40
N ALA A 176 18.40 6.32 -0.58
CA ALA A 176 19.80 6.65 -0.34
C ALA A 176 20.03 8.16 -0.11
N GLU A 177 19.05 9.00 -0.48
CA GLU A 177 19.12 10.45 -0.33
C GLU A 177 18.65 10.92 1.06
N VAL A 178 17.93 10.08 1.79
CA VAL A 178 17.42 10.41 3.13
C VAL A 178 18.43 10.02 4.20
N GLU A 179 19.05 11.03 4.82
CA GLU A 179 20.07 10.84 5.84
C GLU A 179 19.56 10.05 7.06
N GLY A 180 20.30 8.99 7.41
CA GLY A 180 20.03 8.16 8.58
C GLY A 180 18.80 7.26 8.45
N LEU A 181 18.18 7.17 7.26
CA LEU A 181 17.02 6.31 7.02
C LEU A 181 17.33 4.84 7.35
N GLU A 182 18.55 4.39 7.09
CA GLU A 182 19.01 3.03 7.36
C GLU A 182 19.09 2.68 8.84
N ALA A 183 19.25 3.68 9.72
CA ALA A 183 19.34 3.49 11.17
C ALA A 183 17.97 3.49 11.86
N ARG A 184 16.92 3.94 11.18
CA ARG A 184 15.55 4.05 11.73
C ARG A 184 14.89 2.70 11.95
N ARG A 185 13.79 2.71 12.71
CA ARG A 185 12.91 1.56 12.91
C ARG A 185 11.47 1.95 12.65
N PHE A 186 10.74 1.05 12.00
CA PHE A 186 9.38 1.33 11.52
C PHE A 186 8.36 0.45 12.23
N ALA A 187 7.30 1.05 12.74
CA ALA A 187 6.15 0.34 13.29
C ALA A 187 5.13 0.00 12.20
N LEU A 188 5.05 0.84 11.16
CA LEU A 188 4.16 0.67 10.02
C LEU A 188 4.86 1.12 8.74
N VAL A 189 4.74 0.33 7.67
CA VAL A 189 5.07 0.76 6.30
C VAL A 189 3.90 0.43 5.37
N HIS A 190 3.38 1.43 4.66
CA HIS A 190 2.39 1.27 3.61
C HIS A 190 3.08 1.29 2.25
N ILE A 191 2.82 0.31 1.38
CA ILE A 191 3.42 0.19 0.05
C ILE A 191 2.30 0.17 -0.98
N ASP A 192 2.17 1.24 -1.75
CA ASP A 192 1.15 1.49 -2.77
C ASP A 192 1.83 2.09 -4.02
N VAL A 193 2.59 1.23 -4.72
CA VAL A 193 3.47 1.63 -5.83
C VAL A 193 3.18 0.85 -7.12
N ASP A 194 2.12 0.04 -7.14
CA ASP A 194 1.56 -0.70 -8.26
C ASP A 194 2.47 -1.76 -8.94
N LEU A 195 3.73 -1.43 -9.23
CA LEU A 195 4.62 -2.18 -10.10
C LEU A 195 5.63 -3.02 -9.32
N TYR A 196 6.05 -4.12 -9.93
CA TYR A 196 6.94 -5.11 -9.34
C TYR A 196 8.23 -4.50 -8.77
N ALA A 197 8.95 -3.70 -9.56
CA ALA A 197 10.26 -3.17 -9.18
C ALA A 197 10.21 -2.30 -7.91
N PRO A 198 9.38 -1.24 -7.83
CA PRO A 198 9.30 -0.43 -6.62
C PRO A 198 8.69 -1.19 -5.43
N THR A 199 7.76 -2.14 -5.64
CA THR A 199 7.24 -2.97 -4.54
C THR A 199 8.35 -3.82 -3.93
N LEU A 200 9.10 -4.56 -4.75
CA LEU A 200 10.18 -5.43 -4.27
C LEU A 200 11.29 -4.65 -3.59
N ALA A 201 11.66 -3.50 -4.16
CA ALA A 201 12.69 -2.64 -3.61
C ALA A 201 12.28 -2.06 -2.24
N SER A 202 11.01 -1.64 -2.10
CA SER A 202 10.44 -1.17 -0.82
C SER A 202 10.45 -2.29 0.22
N LEU A 203 10.01 -3.49 -0.13
CA LEU A 203 10.02 -4.65 0.78
C LEU A 203 11.43 -4.98 1.27
N ARG A 204 12.40 -5.07 0.34
CA ARG A 204 13.82 -5.33 0.67
C ARG A 204 14.42 -4.24 1.56
N PHE A 205 14.00 -2.99 1.39
CA PHE A 205 14.46 -1.90 2.24
C PHE A 205 13.80 -1.93 3.62
N PHE A 206 12.48 -1.98 3.71
CA PHE A 206 11.79 -1.76 4.98
C PHE A 206 11.69 -2.99 5.87
N ALA A 207 11.55 -4.19 5.32
CA ALA A 207 11.34 -5.40 6.13
C ALA A 207 12.45 -5.65 7.18
N PRO A 208 13.76 -5.52 6.87
CA PRO A 208 14.82 -5.65 7.88
C PRO A 208 14.82 -4.56 8.96
N ARG A 209 14.04 -3.49 8.77
CA ARG A 209 13.99 -2.28 9.60
C ARG A 209 12.68 -2.17 10.37
N MET A 210 11.81 -3.18 10.29
CA MET A 210 10.59 -3.23 11.08
C MET A 210 10.91 -3.43 12.57
N SER A 211 10.22 -2.70 13.42
CA SER A 211 10.13 -3.01 14.85
C SER A 211 9.41 -4.34 15.04
N ARG A 212 9.76 -5.07 16.09
CA ARG A 212 9.01 -6.28 16.49
C ARG A 212 7.54 -5.93 16.77
N GLY A 213 6.64 -6.69 16.19
CA GLY A 213 5.19 -6.45 16.15
C GLY A 213 4.72 -5.48 15.06
N GLY A 214 5.66 -4.93 14.28
CA GLY A 214 5.43 -3.96 13.21
C GLY A 214 4.83 -4.59 11.97
N VAL A 215 4.18 -3.77 11.15
CA VAL A 215 3.36 -4.23 10.02
C VAL A 215 3.79 -3.54 8.73
N ILE A 216 3.91 -4.32 7.66
CA ILE A 216 3.93 -3.81 6.29
C ILE A 216 2.59 -4.12 5.64
N VAL A 217 1.93 -3.10 5.10
CA VAL A 217 0.69 -3.24 4.30
C VAL A 217 1.04 -2.95 2.84
N VAL A 218 0.79 -3.90 1.95
CA VAL A 218 1.00 -3.76 0.51
C VAL A 218 -0.37 -3.67 -0.17
N ASP A 219 -0.69 -2.57 -0.86
CA ASP A 219 -2.06 -2.29 -1.37
C ASP A 219 -2.44 -3.23 -2.53
N ASP A 220 -1.52 -3.45 -3.46
CA ASP A 220 -1.81 -4.08 -4.77
C ASP A 220 -1.63 -5.60 -4.82
N TYR A 221 -1.38 -6.26 -3.68
CA TYR A 221 -1.28 -7.72 -3.68
C TYR A 221 -2.62 -8.35 -4.12
N ALA A 222 -2.54 -9.38 -4.96
CA ALA A 222 -3.69 -10.03 -5.61
C ALA A 222 -4.58 -9.10 -6.46
N SER A 223 -4.09 -7.92 -6.85
CA SER A 223 -4.74 -7.05 -7.83
C SER A 223 -4.59 -7.61 -9.24
N SER A 224 -5.70 -7.75 -9.97
CA SER A 224 -5.67 -8.10 -11.40
C SER A 224 -5.15 -6.98 -12.30
N HIS A 225 -5.11 -5.74 -11.79
CA HIS A 225 -4.58 -4.60 -12.53
C HIS A 225 -3.06 -4.53 -12.44
N PHE A 226 -2.51 -5.04 -11.32
CA PHE A 226 -1.11 -4.90 -10.94
C PHE A 226 -0.50 -6.26 -10.55
N PRO A 227 -0.35 -7.18 -11.54
CA PRO A 227 0.18 -8.52 -11.26
C PRO A 227 1.64 -8.49 -10.79
N GLY A 228 2.37 -7.42 -11.10
CA GLY A 228 3.76 -7.22 -10.69
C GLY A 228 3.91 -7.08 -9.18
N ALA A 229 3.05 -6.32 -8.50
CA ALA A 229 3.06 -6.21 -7.04
C ALA A 229 2.90 -7.58 -6.36
N THR A 230 2.01 -8.43 -6.88
CA THR A 230 1.83 -9.81 -6.38
C THR A 230 3.11 -10.63 -6.56
N ALA A 231 3.72 -10.58 -7.75
CA ALA A 231 4.96 -11.30 -8.01
C ALA A 231 6.12 -10.83 -7.10
N ALA A 232 6.20 -9.53 -6.81
CA ALA A 232 7.20 -8.97 -5.92
C ALA A 232 7.04 -9.46 -4.48
N VAL A 233 5.80 -9.46 -3.96
CA VAL A 233 5.50 -9.98 -2.63
C VAL A 233 5.80 -11.48 -2.56
N ASP A 234 5.32 -12.27 -3.53
CA ASP A 234 5.53 -13.72 -3.58
C ASP A 234 7.03 -14.08 -3.57
N GLU A 235 7.83 -13.40 -4.40
CA GLU A 235 9.29 -13.57 -4.40
C GLU A 235 9.90 -13.21 -3.04
N PHE A 236 9.53 -12.05 -2.51
CA PHE A 236 10.12 -11.53 -1.29
C PHE A 236 9.86 -12.43 -0.07
N ILE A 237 8.62 -12.87 0.15
CA ILE A 237 8.25 -13.65 1.34
C ILE A 237 8.81 -15.08 1.32
N ILE A 238 9.16 -15.62 0.14
CA ILE A 238 9.85 -16.91 0.03
C ILE A 238 11.28 -16.78 0.58
N GLU A 239 11.96 -15.69 0.24
CA GLU A 239 13.33 -15.42 0.68
C GLU A 239 13.39 -14.90 2.12
N HIS A 240 12.40 -14.08 2.52
CA HIS A 240 12.35 -13.34 3.78
C HIS A 240 10.97 -13.53 4.44
N PRO A 241 10.68 -14.70 5.01
CA PRO A 241 9.35 -14.99 5.53
C PRO A 241 9.01 -14.09 6.74
N PRO A 242 7.84 -13.40 6.72
CA PRO A 242 7.34 -12.68 7.90
C PRO A 242 6.86 -13.66 8.99
N GLU A 243 6.61 -13.18 10.20
CA GLU A 243 5.97 -13.98 11.25
C GLU A 243 4.55 -14.41 10.83
N LEU A 244 3.85 -13.53 10.09
CA LEU A 244 2.53 -13.80 9.53
C LEU A 244 2.32 -13.01 8.23
N ALA A 245 1.74 -13.67 7.22
CA ALA A 245 1.28 -13.04 5.99
C ALA A 245 -0.23 -13.29 5.81
N LEU A 246 -1.01 -12.23 5.66
CA LEU A 246 -2.47 -12.29 5.47
C LEU A 246 -2.90 -11.51 4.24
N ALA A 247 -3.46 -12.20 3.25
CA ALA A 247 -4.08 -11.56 2.10
C ALA A 247 -5.43 -10.91 2.48
N GLY A 248 -5.68 -9.72 1.94
CA GLY A 248 -6.91 -8.96 2.14
C GLY A 248 -8.10 -9.50 1.34
N GLN A 249 -9.30 -9.10 1.73
CA GLN A 249 -10.57 -9.59 1.16
C GLN A 249 -10.80 -9.12 -0.29
N THR A 250 -10.27 -7.95 -0.66
CA THR A 250 -10.43 -7.33 -1.98
C THR A 250 -9.07 -6.95 -2.58
N GLY A 251 -8.06 -7.78 -2.32
CA GLY A 251 -6.66 -7.46 -2.57
C GLY A 251 -5.98 -6.86 -1.34
N GLY A 252 -4.68 -6.62 -1.47
CA GLY A 252 -3.78 -6.19 -0.41
C GLY A 252 -3.19 -7.36 0.39
N MET A 253 -2.08 -7.08 1.07
CA MET A 253 -1.38 -8.04 1.93
C MET A 253 -0.87 -7.34 3.19
N THR A 254 -1.07 -7.98 4.33
CA THR A 254 -0.51 -7.57 5.62
C THR A 254 0.61 -8.53 6.01
N LEU A 255 1.82 -8.02 6.20
CA LEU A 255 3.00 -8.75 6.66
C LEU A 255 3.35 -8.29 8.07
N LEU A 256 3.41 -9.22 9.03
CA LEU A 256 3.78 -8.97 10.43
C LEU A 256 5.22 -9.41 10.69
N TYR A 257 6.00 -8.56 11.38
CA TYR A 257 7.40 -8.81 11.77
C TYR A 257 7.59 -8.66 13.28
#